data_AF-A0A382HK17-F1
#
_entry.id   AF-A0A382HK17-F1
#
_cell.length_a   1.000
_cell.length_b   1.000
_cell.length_c   1.000
_cell.angle_alpha   90.00
_cell.angle_beta   90.00
_cell.angle_gamma   90.00
#
_symmetry.space_group_name_H-M   'P 1'
#
loop_
_entity.id
_entity.type
_entity.pdbx_description
1 polymer ?
#
loop_
_entity_poly.entity_id
_entity_poly.type
_entity_poly.pdbx_seq_one_letter_code
_entity_poly.pdbx_strand_id
1 'polypeptide(L)'
;MQVSLTARIYEDKLVLEAYKAHVAERTELGIVPRPLSAEQVADVVELLKNPPSGEEQFILDLISNRVPPGVDEAAYIKAGFLSAVAKGESTSPLIDTKKAVELLGTMLGGYNISALIELLEDNELGPIAAGQLSHTLLMFDAFHDVAEKASAGNDNAQHVIQSWADAEWFTCRSKVPEQLTVVVFKVPGETNTDDLSPAQDAWSRPDIPLHAKAMYKNTREGVTNAPA
;
A
#
# COMPACT_ATOMS: atom_id res chain seq x y z
N MET A 1 -14.61 13.62 -26.91
CA MET A 1 -16.04 13.77 -26.58
C MET A 1 -16.09 14.48 -25.24
N GLN A 2 -16.59 15.72 -25.19
CA GLN A 2 -16.47 16.57 -23.99
C GLN A 2 -17.65 16.25 -23.06
N VAL A 3 -17.41 15.43 -22.04
CA VAL A 3 -18.38 15.20 -20.95
C VAL A 3 -18.58 16.54 -20.22
N SER A 4 -19.82 16.91 -19.90
CA SER A 4 -20.10 18.18 -19.22
C SER A 4 -19.53 18.14 -17.79
N LEU A 5 -19.08 19.30 -17.27
CA LEU A 5 -18.52 19.41 -15.91
C LEU A 5 -19.48 18.86 -14.84
N THR A 6 -20.78 19.04 -15.04
CA THR A 6 -21.83 18.53 -14.15
C THR A 6 -21.94 17.00 -14.18
N ALA A 7 -21.82 16.37 -15.36
CA ALA A 7 -21.84 14.92 -15.48
C ALA A 7 -20.62 14.29 -14.81
N ARG A 8 -19.44 14.92 -14.95
CA ARG A 8 -18.20 14.46 -14.30
C ARG A 8 -18.26 14.54 -12.77
N ILE A 9 -18.76 15.64 -12.22
CA ILE A 9 -18.97 15.78 -10.75
C ILE A 9 -19.94 14.71 -10.22
N TYR A 10 -20.93 14.32 -11.02
CA TYR A 10 -21.88 13.28 -10.63
C TYR A 10 -21.23 11.90 -10.63
N GLU A 11 -20.44 11.57 -11.66
CA GLU A 11 -19.65 10.33 -11.73
C GLU A 11 -18.64 10.24 -10.58
N ASP A 12 -17.89 11.32 -10.32
CA ASP A 12 -16.91 11.40 -9.22
C ASP A 12 -17.54 11.09 -7.85
N LYS A 13 -18.74 11.62 -7.60
CA LYS A 13 -19.50 11.34 -6.38
C LYS A 13 -19.97 9.88 -6.33
N LEU A 14 -20.40 9.30 -7.44
CA LEU A 14 -20.86 7.91 -7.47
C LEU A 14 -19.75 6.93 -7.10
N VAL A 15 -18.51 7.16 -7.55
CA VAL A 15 -17.35 6.33 -7.19
C VAL A 15 -17.14 6.31 -5.68
N LEU A 16 -17.12 7.48 -5.04
CA LEU A 16 -16.90 7.60 -3.60
C LEU A 16 -18.06 7.00 -2.80
N GLU A 17 -19.30 7.24 -3.21
CA GLU A 17 -20.47 6.68 -2.52
C GLU A 17 -20.54 5.15 -2.65
N ALA A 18 -20.18 4.59 -3.81
CA ALA A 18 -20.07 3.13 -3.97
C ALA A 18 -19.01 2.53 -3.02
N TYR A 19 -17.84 3.17 -2.90
CA TYR A 19 -16.82 2.71 -1.95
C TYR A 19 -17.26 2.86 -0.50
N LYS A 20 -17.92 3.97 -0.12
CA LYS A 20 -18.47 4.17 1.23
C LYS A 20 -19.54 3.13 1.57
N ALA A 21 -20.39 2.73 0.62
CA ALA A 21 -21.35 1.66 0.81
C ALA A 21 -20.66 0.30 1.08
N HIS A 22 -19.59 -0.03 0.35
CA HIS A 22 -18.76 -1.21 0.62
C HIS A 22 -18.10 -1.17 2.00
N VAL A 23 -17.62 0.00 2.43
CA VAL A 23 -17.09 0.18 3.79
C VAL A 23 -18.17 -0.11 4.84
N ALA A 24 -19.40 0.40 4.64
CA ALA A 24 -20.51 0.14 5.55
C ALA A 24 -20.86 -1.36 5.62
N GLU A 25 -21.00 -2.03 4.47
CA GLU A 25 -21.26 -3.49 4.40
C GLU A 25 -20.19 -4.29 5.16
N ARG A 26 -18.91 -3.96 4.96
CA ARG A 26 -17.80 -4.64 5.63
C ARG A 26 -17.78 -4.35 7.14
N THR A 27 -18.18 -3.15 7.53
CA THR A 27 -18.29 -2.76 8.95
C THR A 27 -19.39 -3.54 9.67
N GLU A 28 -20.53 -3.83 9.02
CA GLU A 28 -21.58 -4.71 9.58
C GLU A 28 -21.05 -6.13 9.85
N LEU A 29 -20.07 -6.58 9.05
CA LEU A 29 -19.36 -7.83 9.26
C LEU A 29 -18.20 -7.71 10.27
N GLY A 30 -17.90 -6.53 10.79
CA GLY A 30 -16.79 -6.30 11.72
C GLY A 30 -15.40 -6.41 11.09
N ILE A 31 -15.28 -6.19 9.77
CA ILE A 31 -14.03 -6.33 9.02
C ILE A 31 -13.71 -5.07 8.21
N VAL A 32 -12.44 -4.87 7.88
CA VAL A 32 -11.97 -3.74 7.06
C VAL A 32 -12.39 -3.89 5.59
N PRO A 33 -12.56 -2.80 4.82
CA PRO A 33 -12.87 -2.89 3.39
C PRO A 33 -11.78 -3.64 2.61
N ARG A 34 -12.18 -4.23 1.48
CA ARG A 34 -11.22 -4.79 0.51
C ARG A 34 -10.28 -3.70 -0.03
N PRO A 35 -9.05 -4.06 -0.43
CA PRO A 35 -8.21 -3.18 -1.23
C PRO A 35 -8.91 -2.74 -2.53
N LEU A 36 -8.48 -1.61 -3.07
CA LEU A 36 -8.98 -1.06 -4.32
C LEU A 36 -8.59 -1.95 -5.50
N SER A 37 -9.51 -2.16 -6.43
CA SER A 37 -9.20 -2.72 -7.74
C SER A 37 -8.46 -1.73 -8.63
N ALA A 38 -7.91 -2.21 -9.74
CA ALA A 38 -7.28 -1.36 -10.75
C ALA A 38 -8.23 -0.26 -11.27
N GLU A 39 -9.49 -0.62 -11.56
CA GLU A 39 -10.54 0.32 -11.98
C GLU A 39 -10.78 1.41 -10.92
N GLN A 40 -10.92 1.01 -9.66
CA GLN A 40 -11.13 1.96 -8.56
C GLN A 40 -9.92 2.87 -8.36
N VAL A 41 -8.68 2.38 -8.55
CA VAL A 41 -7.49 3.25 -8.50
C VAL A 41 -7.47 4.24 -9.66
N ALA A 42 -7.89 3.83 -10.87
CA ALA A 42 -8.02 4.75 -12.00
C ALA A 42 -9.02 5.87 -11.71
N ASP A 43 -10.16 5.54 -11.10
CA ASP A 43 -11.16 6.54 -10.68
C ASP A 43 -10.59 7.47 -9.60
N VAL A 44 -9.90 6.92 -8.58
CA VAL A 44 -9.23 7.70 -7.53
C VAL A 44 -8.17 8.64 -8.12
N VAL A 45 -7.45 8.23 -9.17
CA VAL A 45 -6.49 9.11 -9.87
C VAL A 45 -7.18 10.31 -10.52
N GLU A 46 -8.36 10.14 -11.11
CA GLU A 46 -9.12 11.26 -11.65
C GLU A 46 -9.66 12.18 -10.53
N LEU A 47 -10.11 11.61 -9.42
CA LEU A 47 -10.49 12.37 -8.22
C LEU A 47 -9.30 13.15 -7.64
N LEU A 48 -8.09 12.58 -7.64
CA LEU A 48 -6.89 13.27 -7.18
C LEU A 48 -6.54 14.49 -8.03
N LYS A 49 -6.91 14.52 -9.32
CA LYS A 49 -6.69 15.67 -10.20
C LYS A 49 -7.73 16.78 -9.99
N ASN A 50 -8.96 16.41 -9.62
CA ASN A 50 -10.06 17.34 -9.42
C ASN A 50 -10.93 16.92 -8.22
N PRO A 51 -10.45 17.10 -6.98
CA PRO A 51 -11.12 16.55 -5.81
C PRO A 51 -12.43 17.29 -5.51
N PRO A 52 -13.53 16.55 -5.27
CA PRO A 52 -14.74 17.13 -4.69
C PRO A 52 -14.45 17.74 -3.31
N SER A 53 -15.05 18.90 -3.06
CA SER A 53 -14.87 19.59 -1.77
C SER A 53 -15.37 18.76 -0.60
N GLY A 54 -14.56 18.63 0.44
CA GLY A 54 -14.87 17.88 1.66
C GLY A 54 -14.47 16.40 1.63
N GLU A 55 -13.99 15.89 0.49
CA GLU A 55 -13.57 14.49 0.31
C GLU A 55 -12.04 14.34 0.21
N GLU A 56 -11.29 15.44 0.30
CA GLU A 56 -9.85 15.50 0.00
C GLU A 56 -9.04 14.51 0.85
N GLN A 57 -9.28 14.50 2.16
CA GLN A 57 -8.57 13.61 3.08
C GLN A 57 -8.94 12.14 2.87
N PHE A 58 -10.18 11.87 2.46
CA PHE A 58 -10.63 10.52 2.19
C PHE A 58 -9.96 9.96 0.93
N ILE A 59 -9.95 10.74 -0.15
CA ILE A 59 -9.27 10.40 -1.40
C ILE A 59 -7.77 10.15 -1.15
N LEU A 60 -7.14 10.98 -0.33
CA LEU A 60 -5.73 10.80 0.03
C LEU A 60 -5.49 9.51 0.84
N ASP A 61 -6.40 9.14 1.75
CA ASP A 61 -6.32 7.87 2.49
C ASP A 61 -6.44 6.66 1.55
N LEU A 62 -7.37 6.72 0.60
CA LEU A 62 -7.59 5.65 -0.39
C LEU A 62 -6.31 5.32 -1.16
N ILE A 63 -5.69 6.33 -1.78
CA ILE A 63 -4.47 6.11 -2.56
C ILE A 63 -3.27 5.72 -1.69
N SER A 64 -3.21 6.21 -0.44
CA SER A 64 -2.09 5.94 0.46
C SER A 64 -2.15 4.52 1.03
N ASN A 65 -3.34 4.09 1.46
CA ASN A 65 -3.50 2.95 2.38
C ASN A 65 -4.39 1.82 1.86
N ARG A 66 -5.08 2.00 0.72
CA ARG A 66 -6.04 1.01 0.19
C ARG A 66 -5.63 0.37 -1.12
N VAL A 67 -4.43 0.66 -1.64
CA VAL A 67 -3.91 0.02 -2.86
C VAL A 67 -2.94 -1.10 -2.49
N PRO A 68 -3.07 -2.32 -3.04
CA PRO A 68 -2.07 -3.37 -2.89
C PRO A 68 -0.67 -2.88 -3.33
N PRO A 69 0.41 -3.29 -2.65
CA PRO A 69 1.78 -2.97 -3.05
C PRO A 69 2.28 -3.94 -4.14
N GLY A 70 3.51 -3.75 -4.60
CA GLY A 70 4.16 -4.72 -5.49
C GLY A 70 3.77 -4.57 -6.96
N VAL A 71 3.50 -5.71 -7.60
CA VAL A 71 3.21 -5.83 -9.04
C VAL A 71 1.73 -6.11 -9.33
N ASP A 72 0.85 -5.75 -8.39
CA ASP A 72 -0.59 -5.77 -8.61
C ASP A 72 -1.02 -4.75 -9.69
N GLU A 73 -2.09 -5.03 -10.43
CA GLU A 73 -2.59 -4.14 -11.47
C GLU A 73 -3.00 -2.76 -10.93
N ALA A 74 -3.54 -2.69 -9.71
CA ALA A 74 -3.86 -1.43 -9.05
C ALA A 74 -2.58 -0.67 -8.64
N ALA A 75 -1.53 -1.40 -8.23
CA ALA A 75 -0.22 -0.83 -7.95
C ALA A 75 0.42 -0.21 -9.21
N TYR A 76 0.26 -0.85 -10.37
CA TYR A 76 0.76 -0.31 -11.65
C TYR A 76 0.19 1.09 -11.94
N ILE A 77 -1.13 1.26 -11.79
CA ILE A 77 -1.81 2.54 -12.04
C ILE A 77 -1.36 3.59 -11.01
N LYS A 78 -1.29 3.22 -9.72
CA LYS A 78 -0.79 4.10 -8.66
C LYS A 78 0.64 4.55 -8.93
N ALA A 79 1.55 3.63 -9.25
CA ALA A 79 2.96 3.94 -9.53
C ALA A 79 3.09 4.87 -10.74
N GLY A 80 2.34 4.60 -11.82
CA GLY A 80 2.34 5.43 -13.02
C GLY A 80 1.91 6.87 -12.72
N PHE A 81 0.80 7.04 -11.99
CA PHE A 81 0.32 8.37 -11.60
C PHE A 81 1.30 9.11 -10.69
N LEU A 82 1.79 8.47 -9.62
CA LEU A 82 2.73 9.11 -8.69
C LEU A 82 4.06 9.45 -9.37
N SER A 83 4.53 8.62 -10.30
CA SER A 83 5.73 8.91 -11.10
C SER A 83 5.52 10.14 -11.98
N ALA A 84 4.36 10.24 -12.65
CA ALA A 84 4.03 11.40 -13.47
C ALA A 84 3.91 12.68 -12.63
N VAL A 85 3.34 12.61 -11.42
CA VAL A 85 3.30 13.75 -10.49
C VAL A 85 4.72 14.15 -10.05
N ALA A 86 5.56 13.19 -9.63
CA ALA A 86 6.93 13.47 -9.20
C ALA A 86 7.77 14.12 -10.31
N LYS A 87 7.56 13.73 -11.58
CA LYS A 87 8.24 14.28 -12.76
C LYS A 87 7.61 15.56 -13.32
N GLY A 88 6.52 16.04 -12.73
CA GLY A 88 5.79 17.22 -13.20
C GLY A 88 5.01 17.02 -14.52
N GLU A 89 4.82 15.77 -14.94
CA GLU A 89 4.04 15.38 -16.13
C GLU A 89 2.53 15.35 -15.83
N SER A 90 2.16 15.21 -14.56
CA SER A 90 0.79 15.33 -14.05
C SER A 90 0.74 16.22 -12.82
N THR A 91 -0.45 16.70 -12.46
CA THR A 91 -0.64 17.56 -11.29
C THR A 91 -1.84 17.09 -10.47
N SER A 92 -1.74 17.31 -9.16
CA SER A 92 -2.83 17.09 -8.20
C SER A 92 -2.81 18.23 -7.18
N PRO A 93 -3.96 18.83 -6.82
CA PRO A 93 -4.02 19.74 -5.69
C PRO A 93 -3.81 19.05 -4.33
N LEU A 94 -3.82 17.71 -4.25
CA LEU A 94 -3.70 16.95 -3.00
C LEU A 94 -2.34 16.28 -2.80
N ILE A 95 -1.58 16.07 -3.87
CA ILE A 95 -0.28 15.39 -3.86
C ILE A 95 0.71 16.28 -4.60
N ASP A 96 1.64 16.88 -3.86
CA ASP A 96 2.79 17.55 -4.44
C ASP A 96 3.88 16.55 -4.86
N THR A 97 4.91 17.04 -5.54
CA THR A 97 6.01 16.19 -6.06
C THR A 97 6.70 15.42 -4.94
N LYS A 98 6.96 16.05 -3.79
CA LYS A 98 7.60 15.41 -2.63
C LYS A 98 6.74 14.29 -2.07
N LYS A 99 5.44 14.55 -1.90
CA LYS A 99 4.49 13.55 -1.41
C LYS A 99 4.35 12.38 -2.38
N ALA A 100 4.44 12.61 -3.68
CA ALA A 100 4.44 11.55 -4.66
C ALA A 100 5.66 10.61 -4.50
N VAL A 101 6.85 11.16 -4.26
CA VAL A 101 8.07 10.36 -3.97
C VAL A 101 7.92 9.57 -2.69
N GLU A 102 7.40 10.18 -1.61
CA GLU A 102 7.11 9.46 -0.36
C GLU A 102 6.16 8.28 -0.58
N LEU A 103 5.07 8.50 -1.33
CA LEU A 103 4.07 7.46 -1.61
C LEU A 103 4.61 6.36 -2.53
N LEU A 104 5.51 6.66 -3.47
CA LEU A 104 6.24 5.66 -4.25
C LEU A 104 7.10 4.78 -3.32
N GLY A 105 7.72 5.36 -2.29
CA GLY A 105 8.53 4.63 -1.32
C GLY A 105 7.74 3.62 -0.47
N THR A 106 6.44 3.81 -0.29
CA THR A 106 5.61 2.88 0.50
C THR A 106 5.08 1.69 -0.30
N MET A 107 5.41 1.56 -1.59
CA MET A 107 4.86 0.52 -2.47
C MET A 107 5.60 -0.83 -2.38
N LEU A 108 6.56 -0.95 -1.45
CA LEU A 108 7.40 -2.11 -1.14
C LEU A 108 8.39 -2.55 -2.24
N GLY A 109 8.04 -2.39 -3.51
CA GLY A 109 8.85 -2.75 -4.67
C GLY A 109 8.00 -2.99 -5.91
N GLY A 110 8.64 -3.28 -7.05
CA GLY A 110 7.95 -3.44 -8.33
C GLY A 110 7.89 -2.13 -9.13
N TYR A 111 6.69 -1.69 -9.50
CA TYR A 111 6.51 -0.58 -10.45
C TYR A 111 7.00 0.79 -9.96
N ASN A 112 7.26 0.96 -8.67
CA ASN A 112 7.78 2.19 -8.08
C ASN A 112 9.31 2.37 -8.26
N ILE A 113 10.06 1.28 -8.47
CA ILE A 113 11.53 1.28 -8.36
C ILE A 113 12.21 2.17 -9.40
N SER A 114 11.89 2.02 -10.69
CA SER A 114 12.53 2.80 -11.76
C SER A 114 12.38 4.31 -11.53
N ALA A 115 11.17 4.74 -11.16
CA ALA A 115 10.91 6.14 -10.90
C ALA A 115 11.75 6.69 -9.74
N LEU A 116 11.88 5.95 -8.63
CA LEU A 116 12.72 6.35 -7.51
C LEU A 116 14.21 6.42 -7.89
N ILE A 117 14.71 5.47 -8.70
CA ILE A 117 16.10 5.45 -9.16
C ILE A 117 16.40 6.61 -10.11
N GLU A 118 15.48 6.92 -11.01
CA GLU A 118 15.60 8.08 -11.91
C GLU A 118 15.68 9.38 -11.14
N LEU A 119 14.85 9.52 -10.09
CA LEU A 119 14.80 10.73 -9.26
C LEU A 119 16.06 10.97 -8.43
N LEU A 120 16.98 10.00 -8.30
CA LEU A 120 18.26 10.22 -7.60
C LEU A 120 19.12 11.34 -8.22
N GLU A 121 18.90 11.68 -9.49
CA GLU A 121 19.59 12.78 -10.18
C GLU A 121 18.91 14.15 -9.99
N ASP A 122 17.72 14.17 -9.40
CA ASP A 122 16.99 15.41 -9.15
C ASP A 122 17.54 16.14 -7.91
N ASN A 123 17.73 17.46 -8.02
CA ASN A 123 18.33 18.27 -6.95
C ASN A 123 17.43 18.38 -5.71
N GLU A 124 16.10 18.40 -5.88
CA GLU A 124 15.15 18.59 -4.78
C GLU A 124 14.56 17.27 -4.29
N LEU A 125 14.27 16.36 -5.22
CA LEU A 125 13.62 15.08 -4.96
C LEU A 125 14.61 13.94 -4.72
N GLY A 126 15.84 14.05 -5.21
CA GLY A 126 16.88 13.02 -5.08
C GLY A 126 17.17 12.60 -3.63
N PRO A 127 17.30 13.53 -2.66
CA PRO A 127 17.45 13.17 -1.26
C PRO A 127 16.25 12.41 -0.68
N ILE A 128 15.03 12.74 -1.13
CA ILE A 128 13.80 12.06 -0.69
C ILE A 128 13.75 10.66 -1.29
N ALA A 129 14.03 10.52 -2.58
CA ALA A 129 14.07 9.25 -3.28
C ALA A 129 15.15 8.32 -2.70
N ALA A 130 16.32 8.86 -2.37
CA ALA A 130 17.37 8.13 -1.68
C ALA A 130 16.88 7.63 -0.31
N GLY A 131 16.24 8.48 0.50
CA GLY A 131 15.65 8.07 1.77
C GLY A 131 14.62 6.94 1.64
N GLN A 132 13.81 6.94 0.58
CA GLN A 132 12.87 5.84 0.30
C GLN A 132 13.58 4.54 -0.14
N LEU A 133 14.57 4.65 -1.04
CA LEU A 133 15.32 3.50 -1.55
C LEU A 133 16.18 2.83 -0.47
N SER A 134 16.73 3.61 0.46
CA SER A 134 17.47 3.14 1.64
C SER A 134 16.73 2.10 2.48
N HIS A 135 15.39 2.15 2.48
CA HIS A 135 14.52 1.21 3.21
C HIS A 135 13.80 0.19 2.30
N THR A 136 14.04 0.24 0.99
CA THR A 136 13.41 -0.65 0.02
C THR A 136 14.23 -1.94 -0.12
N LEU A 137 13.62 -3.08 0.21
CA LEU A 137 14.31 -4.39 0.19
C LEU A 137 14.23 -5.09 -1.17
N LEU A 138 13.13 -4.88 -1.89
CA LEU A 138 12.82 -5.59 -3.13
C LEU A 138 13.50 -4.94 -4.34
N MET A 139 14.80 -4.67 -4.23
CA MET A 139 15.61 -4.06 -5.30
C MET A 139 16.02 -5.06 -6.38
N PHE A 140 16.34 -6.31 -6.01
CA PHE A 140 16.81 -7.35 -6.93
C PHE A 140 17.89 -6.81 -7.89
N ASP A 141 17.75 -7.02 -9.21
CA ASP A 141 18.71 -6.58 -10.22
C ASP A 141 18.80 -5.04 -10.33
N ALA A 142 17.74 -4.30 -9.94
CA ALA A 142 17.75 -2.83 -9.95
C ALA A 142 18.74 -2.24 -8.91
N PHE A 143 19.33 -3.08 -8.05
CA PHE A 143 20.52 -2.73 -7.29
C PHE A 143 21.64 -2.21 -8.20
N HIS A 144 21.84 -2.83 -9.36
CA HIS A 144 22.92 -2.47 -10.29
C HIS A 144 22.72 -1.05 -10.84
N ASP A 145 21.49 -0.65 -11.13
CA ASP A 145 21.19 0.72 -11.62
C ASP A 145 21.58 1.79 -10.59
N VAL A 146 21.37 1.52 -9.29
CA VAL A 146 21.81 2.40 -8.21
C VAL A 146 23.33 2.38 -8.06
N ALA A 147 23.95 1.20 -8.11
CA ALA A 147 25.40 1.05 -8.00
C ALA A 147 26.16 1.74 -9.14
N GLU A 148 25.63 1.68 -10.36
CA GLU A 148 26.17 2.38 -11.53
C GLU A 148 26.10 3.90 -11.34
N LYS A 149 24.95 4.44 -10.92
CA LYS A 149 24.81 5.88 -10.59
C LYS A 149 25.77 6.31 -9.48
N ALA A 150 25.93 5.50 -8.44
CA ALA A 150 26.86 5.77 -7.35
C ALA A 150 28.32 5.82 -7.85
N SER A 151 28.70 4.87 -8.72
CA SER A 151 30.03 4.80 -9.34
C SER A 151 30.30 5.95 -10.31
N ALA A 152 29.24 6.50 -10.92
CA ALA A 152 29.29 7.70 -11.75
C ALA A 152 29.37 9.02 -10.95
N GLY A 153 29.34 8.96 -9.62
CA GLY A 153 29.49 10.13 -8.74
C GLY A 153 28.18 10.78 -8.31
N ASN A 154 27.04 10.09 -8.40
CA ASN A 154 25.78 10.60 -7.85
C ASN A 154 25.77 10.45 -6.31
N ASP A 155 25.79 11.57 -5.59
CA ASP A 155 25.83 11.61 -4.11
C ASP A 155 24.62 10.90 -3.46
N ASN A 156 23.43 11.04 -4.03
CA ASN A 156 22.22 10.39 -3.52
C ASN A 156 22.31 8.87 -3.65
N ALA A 157 22.79 8.36 -4.79
CA ALA A 157 23.00 6.94 -5.01
C ALA A 157 24.10 6.37 -4.10
N GLN A 158 25.19 7.12 -3.88
CA GLN A 158 26.22 6.75 -2.92
C GLN A 158 25.66 6.65 -1.49
N HIS A 159 24.78 7.59 -1.11
CA HIS A 159 24.10 7.54 0.17
C HIS A 159 23.22 6.28 0.31
N VAL A 160 22.46 5.91 -0.74
CA VAL A 160 21.66 4.67 -0.74
C VAL A 160 22.55 3.43 -0.55
N ILE A 161 23.64 3.32 -1.30
CA ILE A 161 24.58 2.19 -1.19
C ILE A 161 25.17 2.11 0.23
N GLN A 162 25.55 3.25 0.81
CA GLN A 162 26.08 3.30 2.17
C GLN A 162 25.03 2.89 3.21
N SER A 163 23.80 3.39 3.10
CA SER A 163 22.68 3.02 3.98
C SER A 163 22.38 1.52 3.94
N TRP A 164 22.40 0.90 2.76
CA TRP A 164 22.27 -0.55 2.62
C TRP A 164 23.44 -1.31 3.24
N ALA A 165 24.68 -0.84 3.06
CA ALA A 165 25.88 -1.44 3.65
C ALA A 165 25.88 -1.36 5.19
N ASP A 166 25.40 -0.25 5.74
CA ASP A 166 25.21 -0.03 7.18
C ASP A 166 23.97 -0.75 7.74
N ALA A 167 23.23 -1.44 6.87
CA ALA A 167 22.00 -2.16 7.17
C ALA A 167 20.95 -1.29 7.87
N GLU A 168 20.82 -0.01 7.48
CA GLU A 168 19.87 0.92 8.11
C GLU A 168 18.42 0.45 8.00
N TRP A 169 18.05 -0.22 6.90
CA TRP A 169 16.75 -0.89 6.74
C TRP A 169 16.42 -1.89 7.85
N PHE A 170 17.43 -2.45 8.51
CA PHE A 170 17.31 -3.36 9.64
C PHE A 170 17.50 -2.65 10.97
N THR A 171 18.58 -1.86 11.11
CA THR A 171 19.00 -1.27 12.39
C THR A 171 18.10 -0.13 12.86
N CYS A 172 17.34 0.51 11.96
CA CYS A 172 16.35 1.53 12.33
C CYS A 172 15.07 0.93 12.96
N ARG A 173 14.86 -0.39 12.83
CA ARG A 173 13.67 -1.06 13.35
C ARG A 173 13.82 -1.35 14.84
N SER A 174 12.71 -1.27 15.57
CA SER A 174 12.67 -1.67 16.97
C SER A 174 13.17 -3.10 17.15
N LYS A 175 14.13 -3.30 18.06
CA LYS A 175 14.58 -4.64 18.46
C LYS A 175 13.42 -5.42 19.09
N VAL A 176 13.48 -6.74 18.99
CA VAL A 176 12.60 -7.61 19.78
C VAL A 176 12.85 -7.32 21.26
N PRO A 177 11.82 -7.03 22.06
CA PRO A 177 12.01 -6.72 23.47
C PRO A 177 12.50 -7.95 24.24
N GLU A 178 13.33 -7.72 25.26
CA GLU A 178 13.88 -8.79 26.11
C GLU A 178 12.78 -9.55 26.89
N GLN A 179 11.65 -8.89 27.16
CA GLN A 179 10.49 -9.47 27.81
C GLN A 179 9.21 -9.10 27.06
N LEU A 180 8.42 -10.11 26.70
CA LEU A 180 7.07 -9.97 26.15
C LEU A 180 6.05 -10.40 27.19
N THR A 181 5.20 -9.47 27.66
CA THR A 181 4.06 -9.80 28.52
C THR A 181 2.84 -10.02 27.64
N VAL A 182 2.28 -11.24 27.65
CA VAL A 182 1.20 -11.66 26.76
C VAL A 182 0.08 -12.37 27.54
N VAL A 183 -1.12 -12.39 26.96
CA VAL A 183 -2.25 -13.18 27.49
C VAL A 183 -2.33 -14.50 26.73
N VAL A 184 -2.40 -15.62 27.46
CA VAL A 184 -2.48 -16.95 26.86
C VAL A 184 -3.90 -17.22 26.36
N PHE A 185 -4.08 -17.33 25.04
CA PHE A 185 -5.26 -17.92 24.42
C PHE A 185 -5.02 -19.42 24.22
N LYS A 186 -5.47 -20.26 25.15
CA LYS A 186 -5.22 -21.71 25.14
C LYS A 186 -6.38 -22.46 24.49
N VAL A 187 -6.08 -23.23 23.45
CA VAL A 187 -6.97 -24.25 22.87
C VAL A 187 -6.48 -25.64 23.30
N PRO A 188 -7.27 -26.41 24.07
CA PRO A 188 -6.95 -27.79 24.44
C PRO A 188 -6.87 -28.74 23.23
N GLY A 189 -6.05 -29.79 23.36
CA GLY A 189 -5.88 -30.82 22.34
C GLY A 189 -5.00 -30.39 21.16
N GLU A 190 -5.21 -31.04 20.02
CA GLU A 190 -4.51 -30.73 18.76
C GLU A 190 -5.27 -29.64 17.99
N THR A 191 -4.54 -28.63 17.49
CA THR A 191 -5.08 -27.72 16.47
C THR A 191 -4.59 -28.17 15.11
N ASN A 192 -5.51 -28.58 14.25
CA ASN A 192 -5.26 -28.82 12.83
C ASN A 192 -5.38 -27.49 12.05
N THR A 193 -4.72 -27.38 10.90
CA THR A 193 -4.90 -26.21 10.02
C THR A 193 -6.33 -26.01 9.54
N ASP A 194 -7.12 -27.09 9.41
CA ASP A 194 -8.54 -26.99 9.04
C ASP A 194 -9.38 -26.33 10.15
N ASP A 195 -8.92 -26.37 11.41
CA ASP A 195 -9.53 -25.61 12.50
C ASP A 195 -9.31 -24.10 12.33
N LEU A 196 -8.20 -23.70 11.71
CA LEU A 196 -7.81 -22.30 11.54
C LEU A 196 -8.27 -21.71 10.21
N SER A 197 -8.30 -22.53 9.16
CA SER A 197 -8.65 -22.17 7.78
C SER A 197 -9.44 -23.34 7.15
N PRO A 198 -10.73 -23.47 7.47
CA PRO A 198 -11.53 -24.62 7.04
C PRO A 198 -11.61 -24.74 5.51
N ALA A 199 -11.59 -25.97 4.99
CA ALA A 199 -11.67 -26.24 3.56
C ALA A 199 -12.95 -25.68 2.91
N GLN A 200 -14.07 -25.64 3.65
CA GLN A 200 -15.35 -25.09 3.19
C GLN A 200 -15.28 -23.58 2.89
N ASP A 201 -14.32 -22.87 3.49
CA ASP A 201 -14.12 -21.43 3.33
C ASP A 201 -12.88 -21.12 2.47
N ALA A 202 -12.35 -22.11 1.74
CA ALA A 202 -11.17 -21.92 0.90
C ALA A 202 -11.36 -20.81 -0.15
N TRP A 203 -12.60 -20.57 -0.58
CA TRP A 203 -12.97 -19.51 -1.53
C TRP A 203 -12.71 -18.09 -1.01
N SER A 204 -12.70 -17.88 0.31
CA SER A 204 -12.49 -16.57 0.92
C SER A 204 -11.04 -16.29 1.29
N ARG A 205 -10.12 -17.26 1.16
CA ARG A 205 -8.70 -17.15 1.54
C ARG A 205 -7.97 -15.89 1.04
N PRO A 206 -8.20 -15.41 -0.20
CA PRO A 206 -7.56 -14.17 -0.67
C PRO A 206 -8.01 -12.91 0.08
N ASP A 207 -9.20 -12.94 0.71
CA ASP A 207 -9.75 -11.86 1.53
C ASP A 207 -9.46 -12.15 3.01
N ILE A 208 -8.24 -11.83 3.46
CA ILE A 208 -7.71 -12.17 4.79
C ILE A 208 -8.69 -11.80 5.93
N PRO A 209 -9.25 -10.56 6.01
CA PRO A 209 -10.18 -10.21 7.08
C PRO A 209 -11.47 -11.04 7.06
N LEU A 210 -12.00 -11.35 5.87
CA LEU A 210 -13.20 -12.16 5.74
C LEU A 210 -12.93 -13.62 6.13
N HIS A 211 -11.83 -14.20 5.64
CA HIS A 211 -11.46 -15.58 5.93
C HIS A 211 -11.16 -15.79 7.42
N ALA A 212 -10.55 -14.81 8.09
CA ALA A 212 -10.25 -14.88 9.52
C ALA A 212 -11.50 -15.10 10.39
N LYS A 213 -12.69 -14.74 9.92
CA LYS A 213 -13.96 -15.02 10.63
C LYS A 213 -14.27 -16.51 10.75
N ALA A 214 -13.71 -17.35 9.87
CA ALA A 214 -13.91 -18.80 9.89
C ALA A 214 -12.97 -19.53 10.87
N MET A 215 -11.97 -18.85 11.45
CA MET A 215 -11.02 -19.44 12.39
C MET A 215 -11.75 -19.97 13.63
N TYR A 216 -11.62 -21.27 13.87
CA TYR A 216 -12.31 -22.04 14.91
C TYR A 216 -13.84 -21.92 14.89
N LYS A 217 -14.48 -21.70 13.73
CA LYS A 217 -15.95 -21.62 13.62
C LYS A 217 -16.68 -22.88 14.11
N ASN A 218 -16.04 -24.04 14.00
CA ASN A 218 -16.57 -25.30 14.50
C ASN A 218 -16.31 -25.42 16.01
N THR A 219 -17.36 -25.72 16.78
CA THR A 219 -17.30 -25.78 18.24
C THR A 219 -16.27 -26.79 18.72
N ARG A 220 -15.45 -26.39 19.70
CA ARG A 220 -14.50 -27.25 20.40
C ARG A 220 -14.29 -26.81 21.84
N GLU A 221 -13.78 -27.72 22.67
CA GLU A 221 -13.43 -27.41 24.05
C GLU A 221 -12.45 -26.22 24.10
N GLY A 222 -12.69 -25.29 25.03
CA GLY A 222 -11.86 -24.09 25.21
C GLY A 222 -12.13 -22.96 24.22
N VAL A 223 -12.98 -23.14 23.19
CA VAL A 223 -13.39 -22.08 22.25
C VAL A 223 -14.89 -21.84 22.36
N THR A 224 -15.28 -20.79 23.06
CA THR A 224 -16.71 -20.49 23.36
C THR A 224 -17.28 -19.31 22.58
N ASN A 225 -16.45 -18.51 21.92
CA ASN A 225 -16.84 -17.28 21.22
C ASN A 225 -16.45 -17.31 19.73
N ALA A 226 -16.48 -18.48 19.11
CA ALA A 226 -16.25 -18.58 17.67
C ALA A 226 -17.32 -17.78 16.92
N PRO A 227 -16.96 -16.93 15.94
CA PRO A 227 -17.95 -16.30 15.06
C PRO A 227 -18.74 -17.40 14.34
N ALA A 228 -20.06 -17.36 14.45
CA ALA A 228 -20.96 -18.25 13.73
C ALA A 228 -20.87 -18.05 12.22
#